data_AF-A0A2E9CQ70-F1
#
_entry.id   AF-A0A2E9CQ70-F1
#
_cell.length_a   1.000
_cell.length_b   1.000
_cell.length_c   1.000
_cell.angle_alpha   90.00
_cell.angle_beta   90.00
_cell.angle_gamma   90.00
#
_symmetry.space_group_name_H-M   'P 1'
#
loop_
_entity.id
_entity.type
_entity.pdbx_description
1 polymer ?
#
loop_
_entity_poly.entity_id
_entity_poly.type
_entity_poly.pdbx_seq_one_letter_code
_entity_poly.pdbx_strand_id
1 'polypeptide(L)'
;MDIEKDLETTLLGPVLSNRDCGDCTICCTVLTVDTSDFQKPAGKSCPQLTAQGCSIHAVRPHICRTWFCAWRRIADMPDEARPDLSGILVSLDFVRQPRNCFEGVSILVRLLPGSDAIENGIARSILDRLCDRLVPVWFTDGAKKMLMHPENDVATLVISGAAAPAHLKDEVAAWRERYAVFATKA
;
A
#
# COMPACT_ATOMS: atom_id res chain seq x y z
N MET A 1 -5.16 6.66 18.20
CA MET A 1 -4.82 7.44 16.99
C MET A 1 -3.33 7.39 16.66
N ASP A 2 -2.44 7.05 17.61
CA ASP A 2 -0.99 6.97 17.34
C ASP A 2 -0.51 5.60 16.79
N ILE A 3 -1.24 4.51 17.06
CA ILE A 3 -0.85 3.15 16.67
C ILE A 3 -0.72 2.97 15.14
N GLU A 4 -1.63 3.55 14.35
CA GLU A 4 -1.60 3.43 12.89
C GLU A 4 -0.39 4.18 12.30
N LYS A 5 -0.07 5.36 12.84
CA LYS A 5 1.09 6.15 12.43
C LYS A 5 2.40 5.43 12.78
N ASP A 6 2.44 4.78 13.95
CA ASP A 6 3.58 3.97 14.39
C ASP A 6 3.77 2.75 13.49
N LEU A 7 2.68 2.11 13.08
CA LEU A 7 2.71 0.96 12.20
C LEU A 7 3.12 1.31 10.76
N GLU A 8 2.58 2.40 10.19
CA GLU A 8 3.02 2.90 8.88
C GLU A 8 4.52 3.21 8.87
N THR A 9 5.01 3.85 9.94
CA THR A 9 6.44 4.18 10.08
C THR A 9 7.29 2.91 10.21
N THR A 10 6.80 1.92 10.95
CA THR A 10 7.47 0.61 11.10
C THR A 10 7.55 -0.16 9.77
N LEU A 11 6.52 -0.07 8.92
CA LEU A 11 6.44 -0.88 7.69
C LEU A 11 7.02 -0.18 6.46
N LEU A 12 6.80 1.13 6.32
CA LEU A 12 7.17 1.91 5.14
C LEU A 12 8.35 2.86 5.39
N GLY A 13 8.69 3.13 6.65
CA GLY A 13 9.63 4.17 7.05
C GLY A 13 8.97 5.52 7.38
N PRO A 14 9.76 6.47 7.90
CA PRO A 14 9.28 7.81 8.23
C PRO A 14 8.87 8.58 6.97
N VAL A 15 8.11 9.65 7.16
CA VAL A 15 7.84 10.59 6.05
C VAL A 15 9.13 11.28 5.64
N LEU A 16 9.45 11.22 4.35
CA LEU A 16 10.66 11.78 3.77
C LEU A 16 10.50 13.29 3.60
N SER A 17 11.38 14.07 4.23
CA SER A 17 11.36 15.54 4.18
C SER A 17 11.82 16.11 2.84
N ASN A 18 12.55 15.33 2.04
CA ASN A 18 13.06 15.71 0.72
C ASN A 18 12.12 15.35 -0.43
N ARG A 19 10.96 14.74 -0.15
CA ARG A 19 9.93 14.47 -1.13
C ARG A 19 8.69 15.25 -0.79
N ASP A 20 8.10 15.92 -1.77
CA ASP A 20 6.83 16.60 -1.64
C ASP A 20 5.83 16.17 -2.68
N CYS A 21 4.54 16.28 -2.34
CA CYS A 21 3.47 15.89 -3.24
C CYS A 21 3.47 16.75 -4.52
N GLY A 22 3.96 17.99 -4.47
CA GLY A 22 3.88 18.95 -5.58
C GLY A 22 2.45 19.03 -6.13
N ASP A 23 2.32 18.90 -7.45
CA ASP A 23 1.05 18.88 -8.18
C ASP A 23 0.30 17.53 -8.14
N CYS A 24 0.80 16.53 -7.40
CA CYS A 24 0.24 15.18 -7.41
C CYS A 24 -1.04 15.15 -6.58
N THR A 25 -2.16 14.82 -7.21
CA THR A 25 -3.48 14.78 -6.56
C THR A 25 -4.12 13.40 -6.62
N ILE A 26 -3.35 12.35 -6.92
CA ILE A 26 -3.87 10.99 -7.15
C ILE A 26 -4.64 10.46 -5.94
N CYS A 27 -4.16 10.64 -4.71
CA CYS A 27 -4.88 10.19 -3.52
C CYS A 27 -6.22 10.91 -3.32
N CYS A 28 -6.34 12.17 -3.75
CA CYS A 28 -7.58 12.94 -3.68
C CYS A 28 -8.69 12.40 -4.61
N THR A 29 -8.32 11.64 -5.64
CA THR A 29 -9.27 11.03 -6.58
C THR A 29 -9.46 9.55 -6.28
N VAL A 30 -8.36 8.81 -6.14
CA VAL A 30 -8.36 7.34 -6.12
C VAL A 30 -8.90 6.76 -4.82
N LEU A 31 -8.47 7.28 -3.67
CA LEU A 31 -8.77 6.65 -2.38
C LEU A 31 -10.15 7.02 -1.85
N THR A 32 -10.79 6.11 -1.12
CA THR A 32 -11.90 6.49 -0.24
C THR A 32 -11.34 7.25 0.96
N VAL A 33 -12.07 8.29 1.39
CA VAL A 33 -11.93 8.84 2.73
C VAL A 33 -13.25 8.61 3.43
N ASP A 34 -13.23 7.94 4.58
CA ASP A 34 -14.42 7.66 5.37
C ASP A 34 -14.12 7.92 6.84
N THR A 35 -14.11 9.20 7.17
CA THR A 35 -13.84 9.72 8.52
C THR A 35 -15.03 10.56 8.98
N SER A 36 -15.19 10.73 10.29
CA SER A 36 -16.31 11.49 10.83
C SER A 36 -16.30 12.97 10.41
N ASP A 37 -15.13 13.54 10.11
CA ASP A 37 -14.94 14.94 9.69
C ASP A 37 -14.95 15.12 8.17
N PHE A 38 -14.74 14.05 7.39
CA PHE A 38 -14.75 14.13 5.93
C PHE A 38 -15.01 12.77 5.28
N GLN A 39 -15.89 12.76 4.28
CA GLN A 39 -16.21 11.58 3.49
C GLN A 39 -16.07 11.87 2.00
N LYS A 40 -15.41 10.95 1.29
CA LYS A 40 -15.20 11.01 -0.15
C LYS A 40 -15.13 9.58 -0.70
N PRO A 41 -15.97 9.19 -1.67
CA PRO A 41 -15.87 7.86 -2.27
C PRO A 41 -14.61 7.72 -3.12
N ALA A 42 -14.09 6.50 -3.21
CA ALA A 42 -13.02 6.13 -4.13
C ALA A 42 -13.38 6.45 -5.59
N GLY A 43 -12.37 6.77 -6.39
CA GLY A 43 -12.50 7.09 -7.82
C GLY A 43 -13.20 8.42 -8.14
N LYS A 44 -13.79 9.12 -7.16
CA LYS A 44 -14.33 10.48 -7.35
C LYS A 44 -13.35 11.53 -6.85
N SER A 45 -13.17 12.57 -7.65
CA SER A 45 -12.39 13.74 -7.26
C SER A 45 -12.94 14.35 -5.96
N CYS A 46 -12.02 14.71 -5.06
CA CYS A 46 -12.35 15.43 -3.85
C CYS A 46 -13.11 16.74 -4.21
N PRO A 47 -14.20 17.10 -3.51
CA PRO A 47 -14.93 18.34 -3.78
C PRO A 47 -14.08 19.61 -3.60
N GLN A 48 -12.99 19.51 -2.85
CA GLN A 48 -12.04 20.60 -2.59
C GLN A 48 -10.88 20.63 -3.60
N LEU A 49 -10.87 19.73 -4.59
CA LEU A 49 -9.83 19.67 -5.60
C LEU A 49 -10.12 20.66 -6.73
N THR A 50 -9.16 21.53 -7.02
CA THR A 50 -9.16 22.48 -8.14
C THR A 50 -8.00 22.16 -9.08
N ALA A 51 -7.89 22.92 -10.17
CA ALA A 51 -6.76 22.83 -11.09
C ALA A 51 -5.41 23.18 -10.44
N GLN A 52 -5.41 23.86 -9.28
CA GLN A 52 -4.22 24.24 -8.51
C GLN A 52 -4.03 23.38 -7.26
N GLY A 53 -4.72 22.24 -7.16
CA GLY A 53 -4.68 21.37 -5.98
C GLY A 53 -5.81 21.65 -4.99
N CYS A 54 -5.56 21.50 -3.69
CA CYS A 54 -6.62 21.59 -2.68
C CYS A 54 -6.98 23.05 -2.34
N SER A 55 -8.22 23.48 -2.57
CA SER A 55 -8.72 24.83 -2.25
C SER A 55 -8.64 25.18 -0.76
N ILE A 56 -8.68 24.17 0.11
CA ILE A 56 -8.60 24.31 1.56
C ILE A 56 -7.28 23.76 2.13
N HIS A 57 -6.18 23.82 1.36
CA HIS A 57 -4.89 23.21 1.74
C HIS A 57 -4.49 23.53 3.20
N ALA A 58 -4.55 24.78 3.64
CA ALA A 58 -4.17 25.14 5.02
C ALA A 58 -5.04 24.50 6.11
N VAL A 59 -6.29 24.17 5.80
CA VAL A 59 -7.30 23.68 6.76
C VAL A 59 -7.84 22.28 6.42
N ARG A 60 -7.09 21.47 5.66
CA ARG A 60 -7.49 20.11 5.27
C ARG A 60 -7.98 19.25 6.46
N PRO A 61 -8.90 18.30 6.24
CA PRO A 61 -9.26 17.28 7.24
C PRO A 61 -8.04 16.56 7.80
N HIS A 62 -8.13 16.04 9.02
CA HIS A 62 -6.97 15.44 9.71
C HIS A 62 -6.30 14.35 8.89
N ILE A 63 -7.10 13.42 8.36
CA ILE A 63 -6.66 12.31 7.52
C ILE A 63 -5.87 12.77 6.27
N CYS A 64 -6.25 13.90 5.67
CA CYS A 64 -5.57 14.46 4.50
C CYS A 64 -4.24 15.16 4.84
N ARG A 65 -3.91 15.35 6.12
CA ARG A 65 -2.62 15.91 6.58
C ARG A 65 -1.68 14.83 7.10
N THR A 66 -2.23 13.72 7.59
CA THR A 66 -1.46 12.67 8.27
C THR A 66 -1.22 11.44 7.42
N TRP A 67 -1.99 11.24 6.36
CA TRP A 67 -1.80 10.13 5.43
C TRP A 67 -0.75 10.44 4.35
N PHE A 68 0.14 9.48 4.09
CA PHE A 68 1.19 9.58 3.06
C PHE A 68 1.30 8.26 2.27
N CYS A 69 1.39 8.35 0.94
CA CYS A 69 1.65 7.18 0.10
C CYS A 69 3.08 6.65 0.32
N ALA A 70 3.34 5.41 -0.13
CA ALA A 70 4.64 4.79 0.10
C ALA A 70 5.80 5.54 -0.58
N TRP A 71 5.55 6.25 -1.69
CA TRP A 71 6.58 7.10 -2.33
C TRP A 71 7.08 8.23 -1.41
N ARG A 72 6.21 8.78 -0.54
CA ARG A 72 6.57 9.76 0.49
C ARG A 72 7.29 9.16 1.71
N ARG A 73 7.46 7.83 1.78
CA ARG A 73 7.99 7.12 2.95
C ARG A 73 9.20 6.22 2.66
N ILE A 74 9.17 5.47 1.56
CA ILE A 74 10.22 4.53 1.17
C ILE A 74 11.31 5.27 0.40
N ALA A 75 12.49 5.42 1.02
CA ALA A 75 13.62 6.17 0.43
C ALA A 75 14.08 5.59 -0.90
N ASP A 76 14.14 4.27 -1.01
CA ASP A 76 14.70 3.56 -2.18
C ASP A 76 13.71 3.41 -3.35
N MET A 77 12.49 3.97 -3.24
CA MET A 77 11.58 4.10 -4.38
C MET A 77 12.18 5.04 -5.43
N PRO A 78 12.06 4.77 -6.74
CA PRO A 78 12.47 5.71 -7.78
C PRO A 78 11.60 6.98 -7.75
N ASP A 79 12.12 8.10 -8.22
CA ASP A 79 11.37 9.37 -8.24
C ASP A 79 10.20 9.32 -9.22
N GLU A 80 10.36 8.56 -10.31
CA GLU A 80 9.32 8.28 -11.31
C GLU A 80 8.15 7.48 -10.72
N ALA A 81 8.33 6.81 -9.56
CA ALA A 81 7.24 6.14 -8.86
C ALA A 81 6.22 7.10 -8.23
N ARG A 82 6.45 8.42 -8.27
CA ARG A 82 5.45 9.42 -7.84
C ARG A 82 4.13 9.17 -8.60
N PRO A 83 2.97 9.09 -7.93
CA PRO A 83 1.78 8.46 -8.55
C PRO A 83 1.25 9.12 -9.83
N ASP A 84 1.39 10.43 -9.96
CA ASP A 84 1.01 11.20 -11.14
C ASP A 84 1.97 11.00 -12.33
N LEU A 85 3.20 10.55 -12.06
CA LEU A 85 4.21 10.23 -13.06
C LEU A 85 4.15 8.75 -13.48
N SER A 86 4.05 7.84 -12.51
CA SER A 86 4.08 6.40 -12.76
C SER A 86 2.76 5.84 -13.25
N GLY A 87 1.64 6.47 -12.92
CA GLY A 87 0.34 5.81 -13.03
C GLY A 87 0.17 4.66 -12.02
N ILE A 88 0.93 4.65 -10.91
CA ILE A 88 0.81 3.68 -9.82
C ILE A 88 0.68 4.40 -8.47
N LEU A 89 -0.33 4.02 -7.69
CA LEU A 89 -0.44 4.42 -6.28
C LEU A 89 -0.03 3.26 -5.38
N VAL A 90 1.00 3.44 -4.56
CA VAL A 90 1.40 2.49 -3.52
C VAL A 90 0.97 3.01 -2.13
N SER A 91 0.21 2.20 -1.39
CA SER A 91 -0.31 2.53 -0.07
C SER A 91 -0.20 1.36 0.88
N LEU A 92 -0.24 1.62 2.20
CA LEU A 92 -0.52 0.58 3.19
C LEU A 92 -2.05 0.40 3.28
N ASP A 93 -2.50 -0.85 3.28
CA ASP A 93 -3.91 -1.25 3.31
C ASP A 93 -4.20 -2.01 4.61
N PHE A 94 -5.34 -1.70 5.23
CA PHE A 94 -5.77 -2.22 6.52
C PHE A 94 -7.16 -2.84 6.36
N VAL A 95 -7.24 -4.16 6.39
CA VAL A 95 -8.51 -4.90 6.25
C VAL A 95 -8.91 -5.46 7.61
N ARG A 96 -10.01 -4.95 8.17
CA ARG A 96 -10.51 -5.35 9.50
C ARG A 96 -10.92 -6.83 9.58
N GLN A 97 -11.50 -7.36 8.51
CA GLN A 97 -11.93 -8.75 8.40
C GLN A 97 -11.27 -9.37 7.17
N PRO A 98 -9.97 -9.70 7.26
CA PRO A 98 -9.22 -10.22 6.13
C PRO A 98 -9.60 -11.67 5.86
N ARG A 99 -9.55 -12.11 4.59
CA ARG A 99 -9.85 -13.50 4.21
C ARG A 99 -8.73 -14.47 4.60
N ASN A 100 -7.52 -13.95 4.78
CA ASN A 100 -6.32 -14.66 5.20
C ASN A 100 -5.33 -13.69 5.86
N CYS A 101 -4.29 -14.22 6.49
CA CYS A 101 -3.33 -13.41 7.26
C CYS A 101 -2.59 -12.34 6.44
N PHE A 102 -2.48 -12.48 5.11
CA PHE A 102 -1.78 -11.53 4.24
C PHE A 102 -2.62 -10.33 3.80
N GLU A 103 -3.90 -10.29 4.14
CA GLU A 103 -4.78 -9.17 3.77
C GLU A 103 -4.97 -8.15 4.90
N GLY A 104 -4.71 -8.53 6.16
CA GLY A 104 -5.00 -7.70 7.33
C GLY A 104 -4.19 -6.39 7.34
N VAL A 105 -2.88 -6.50 7.11
CA VAL A 105 -1.96 -5.36 6.93
C VAL A 105 -1.03 -5.68 5.78
N SER A 106 -1.12 -4.89 4.71
CA SER A 106 -0.37 -5.18 3.49
C SER A 106 -0.03 -3.91 2.70
N ILE A 107 1.00 -3.97 1.87
CA ILE A 107 1.28 -2.95 0.86
C ILE A 107 0.38 -3.25 -0.35
N LEU A 108 -0.34 -2.24 -0.83
CA LEU A 108 -1.14 -2.31 -2.04
C LEU A 108 -0.52 -1.45 -3.13
N VAL A 109 -0.09 -2.09 -4.21
CA VAL A 109 0.32 -1.48 -5.47
C VAL A 109 -0.90 -1.42 -6.39
N ARG A 110 -1.39 -0.21 -6.66
CA ARG A 110 -2.58 0.02 -7.49
C ARG A 110 -2.19 0.66 -8.80
N LEU A 111 -2.42 -0.03 -9.90
CA LEU A 111 -2.36 0.55 -11.24
C LEU A 111 -3.54 1.52 -11.43
N LEU A 112 -3.25 2.70 -11.97
CA LEU A 112 -4.26 3.70 -12.29
C LEU A 112 -4.90 3.41 -13.66
N PRO A 113 -6.19 3.73 -13.85
CA PRO A 113 -6.86 3.52 -15.14
C PRO A 113 -6.12 4.20 -16.29
N GLY A 114 -5.86 3.45 -17.37
CA GLY A 114 -5.18 3.96 -18.57
C GLY A 114 -3.66 4.12 -18.43
N SER A 115 -3.07 3.67 -17.33
CA SER A 115 -1.61 3.65 -17.16
C SER A 115 -0.96 2.55 -18.01
N ASP A 116 0.25 2.83 -18.52
CA ASP A 116 1.16 1.92 -19.22
C ASP A 116 2.30 1.41 -18.30
N ALA A 117 2.14 1.52 -16.98
CA ALA A 117 3.19 1.27 -16.01
C ALA A 117 3.74 -0.17 -16.01
N ILE A 118 2.93 -1.13 -16.48
CA ILE A 118 3.36 -2.52 -16.63
C ILE A 118 4.28 -2.61 -17.84
N GLU A 119 3.86 -2.04 -18.97
CA GLU A 119 4.55 -2.08 -20.26
C GLU A 119 5.87 -1.30 -20.23
N ASN A 120 5.88 -0.13 -19.60
CA ASN A 120 7.07 0.71 -19.49
C ASN A 120 8.04 0.27 -18.38
N GLY A 121 7.65 -0.73 -17.57
CA GLY A 121 8.51 -1.36 -16.57
C GLY A 121 8.56 -0.70 -15.19
N ILE A 122 7.92 0.46 -14.97
CA ILE A 122 7.94 1.10 -13.64
C ILE A 122 7.26 0.24 -12.57
N ALA A 123 6.24 -0.55 -12.93
CA ALA A 123 5.62 -1.51 -12.02
C ALA A 123 6.62 -2.53 -11.47
N ARG A 124 7.52 -3.05 -12.33
CA ARG A 124 8.58 -3.98 -11.94
C ARG A 124 9.56 -3.29 -10.99
N SER A 125 10.06 -2.12 -11.37
CA SER A 125 10.99 -1.35 -10.55
C SER A 125 10.45 -1.04 -9.16
N ILE A 126 9.13 -0.79 -9.04
CA ILE A 126 8.45 -0.62 -7.75
C ILE A 126 8.41 -1.95 -6.97
N LEU A 127 7.96 -3.03 -7.60
CA LEU A 127 7.84 -4.34 -6.94
C LEU A 127 9.20 -4.87 -6.44
N ASP A 128 10.27 -4.68 -7.19
CA ASP A 128 11.64 -5.06 -6.81
C ASP A 128 12.12 -4.38 -5.51
N ARG A 129 11.48 -3.28 -5.08
CA ARG A 129 11.77 -2.56 -3.81
C ARG A 129 10.82 -2.87 -2.68
N LEU A 130 9.70 -3.53 -2.98
CA LEU A 130 8.66 -3.85 -2.01
C LEU A 130 8.71 -5.32 -1.60
N CYS A 131 9.07 -6.21 -2.53
CA CYS A 131 9.02 -7.66 -2.37
C CYS A 131 10.28 -8.26 -1.70
N ASP A 132 10.98 -7.51 -0.86
CA ASP A 132 12.17 -7.95 -0.11
C ASP A 132 11.98 -7.92 1.42
N ARG A 133 10.79 -7.56 1.90
CA ARG A 133 10.46 -7.40 3.32
C ARG A 133 9.39 -8.40 3.72
N LEU A 134 9.36 -8.77 5.00
CA LEU A 134 8.24 -9.54 5.57
C LEU A 134 6.97 -8.68 5.70
N VAL A 135 6.49 -8.08 4.61
CA VAL A 135 5.25 -7.33 4.51
C VAL A 135 4.55 -7.76 3.22
N PRO A 136 3.30 -8.23 3.25
CA PRO A 136 2.63 -8.71 2.06
C PRO A 136 2.49 -7.58 1.05
N VAL A 137 2.75 -7.88 -0.21
CA VAL A 137 2.59 -6.93 -1.31
C VAL A 137 1.51 -7.47 -2.23
N TRP A 138 0.43 -6.72 -2.39
CA TRP A 138 -0.62 -7.01 -3.35
C TRP A 138 -0.56 -6.04 -4.51
N PHE A 139 -0.78 -6.53 -5.72
CA PHE A 139 -0.99 -5.72 -6.91
C PHE A 139 -2.46 -5.73 -7.31
N THR A 140 -2.99 -4.61 -7.80
CA THR A 140 -4.31 -4.55 -8.42
C THR A 140 -4.34 -3.65 -9.65
N ASP A 141 -5.01 -4.12 -10.69
CA ASP A 141 -5.32 -3.37 -11.92
C ASP A 141 -6.73 -2.76 -11.90
N GLY A 142 -7.44 -2.87 -10.77
CA GLY A 142 -8.84 -2.49 -10.61
C GLY A 142 -9.84 -3.59 -10.95
N ALA A 143 -9.47 -4.61 -11.71
CA ALA A 143 -10.30 -5.78 -12.01
C ALA A 143 -9.92 -7.00 -11.15
N LYS A 144 -8.62 -7.18 -10.89
CA LYS A 144 -8.06 -8.29 -10.11
C LYS A 144 -7.14 -7.76 -9.03
N LYS A 145 -7.00 -8.54 -7.96
CA LYS A 145 -6.02 -8.33 -6.89
C LYS A 145 -5.17 -9.60 -6.79
N MET A 146 -3.85 -9.46 -6.86
CA MET A 146 -2.88 -10.56 -6.95
C MET A 146 -1.83 -10.39 -5.84
N LEU A 147 -1.48 -11.47 -5.15
CA LEU A 147 -0.41 -11.47 -4.16
C LEU A 147 0.93 -11.53 -4.91
N MET A 148 1.77 -10.53 -4.72
CA MET A 148 3.10 -10.43 -5.33
C MET A 148 4.20 -10.83 -4.35
N HIS A 149 3.96 -10.72 -3.04
CA HIS A 149 4.89 -11.13 -2.00
C HIS A 149 4.12 -11.54 -0.73
N PRO A 150 4.43 -12.70 -0.10
CA PRO A 150 5.42 -13.69 -0.53
C PRO A 150 5.01 -14.43 -1.82
N GLU A 151 5.91 -15.27 -2.34
CA GLU A 151 5.59 -16.19 -3.44
C GLU A 151 4.45 -17.17 -3.05
N ASN A 152 3.77 -17.71 -4.06
CA ASN A 152 2.52 -18.44 -3.87
C ASN A 152 2.71 -19.75 -3.08
N ASP A 153 3.84 -20.44 -3.24
CA ASP A 153 4.16 -21.66 -2.50
C ASP A 153 4.35 -21.37 -1.00
N VAL A 154 5.09 -20.33 -0.64
CA VAL A 154 5.24 -19.82 0.73
C VAL A 154 3.88 -19.40 1.27
N ALA A 155 3.12 -18.61 0.51
CA ALA A 155 1.81 -18.12 0.93
C ALA A 155 0.85 -19.29 1.23
N THR A 156 0.82 -20.29 0.36
CA THR A 156 -0.02 -21.49 0.52
C THR A 156 0.36 -22.27 1.78
N LEU A 157 1.66 -22.44 2.06
CA LEU A 157 2.12 -23.11 3.27
C LEU A 157 1.78 -22.31 4.53
N VAL A 158 1.96 -20.99 4.52
CA VAL A 158 1.62 -20.12 5.66
C VAL A 158 0.12 -20.20 5.96
N ILE A 159 -0.73 -20.06 4.94
CA ILE A 159 -2.20 -20.07 5.10
C ILE A 159 -2.71 -21.43 5.56
N SER A 160 -2.23 -22.53 4.97
CA SER A 160 -2.72 -23.88 5.27
C SER A 160 -2.20 -24.44 6.58
N GLY A 161 -1.11 -23.91 7.13
CA GLY A 161 -0.42 -24.49 8.28
C GLY A 161 0.37 -25.78 7.98
N ALA A 162 0.43 -26.22 6.72
CA ALA A 162 1.13 -27.44 6.32
C ALA A 162 2.63 -27.40 6.63
N ALA A 163 3.26 -28.57 6.77
CA ALA A 163 4.71 -28.64 6.98
C ALA A 163 5.46 -28.08 5.77
N ALA A 164 6.35 -27.12 5.99
CA ALA A 164 7.16 -26.55 4.93
C ALA A 164 8.32 -27.50 4.55
N PRO A 165 8.64 -27.64 3.24
CA PRO A 165 9.83 -28.37 2.82
C PRO A 165 11.11 -27.66 3.30
N ALA A 166 12.22 -28.39 3.36
CA ALA A 166 13.46 -27.89 3.95
C ALA A 166 13.93 -26.53 3.39
N HIS A 167 13.78 -26.31 2.08
CA HIS A 167 14.21 -25.07 1.41
C HIS A 167 13.31 -23.85 1.68
N LEU A 168 12.07 -24.04 2.18
CA LEU A 168 11.14 -22.95 2.53
C LEU A 168 10.90 -22.82 4.03
N LYS A 169 11.52 -23.70 4.84
CA LYS A 169 11.19 -23.84 6.26
C LYS A 169 11.37 -22.53 7.03
N ASP A 170 12.50 -21.87 6.83
CA ASP A 170 12.85 -20.67 7.58
C ASP A 170 11.99 -19.47 7.15
N GLU A 171 11.74 -19.31 5.85
CA GLU A 171 10.88 -18.26 5.33
C GLU A 171 9.43 -18.42 5.80
N VAL A 172 8.86 -19.61 5.67
CA VAL A 172 7.49 -19.90 6.14
C VAL A 172 7.36 -19.67 7.65
N ALA A 173 8.39 -20.05 8.43
CA ALA A 173 8.40 -19.80 9.87
C ALA A 173 8.40 -18.30 10.19
N ALA A 174 9.23 -17.50 9.50
CA ALA A 174 9.29 -16.05 9.70
C ALA A 174 7.96 -15.35 9.39
N TRP A 175 7.29 -15.75 8.30
CA TRP A 175 5.96 -15.25 7.96
C TRP A 175 4.92 -15.62 9.01
N ARG A 176 4.90 -16.87 9.46
CA ARG A 176 3.96 -17.33 10.50
C ARG A 176 4.16 -16.61 11.82
N GLU A 177 5.41 -16.42 12.25
CA GLU A 177 5.73 -15.69 13.47
C GLU A 177 5.22 -14.25 13.40
N ARG A 178 5.55 -13.54 12.32
CA ARG A 178 5.19 -12.13 12.16
C ARG A 178 3.69 -11.90 12.01
N TYR A 179 2.99 -12.77 11.28
CA TYR A 179 1.56 -12.63 10.96
C TYR A 179 0.65 -13.50 11.83
N ALA A 180 1.18 -14.13 12.89
CA ALA A 180 0.41 -14.94 13.84
C ALA A 180 -0.79 -14.19 14.42
N VAL A 181 -0.69 -12.87 14.59
CA VAL A 181 -1.78 -12.01 15.11
C VAL A 181 -2.98 -11.91 14.17
N PHE A 182 -2.79 -12.19 12.86
CA PHE A 182 -3.84 -12.19 11.85
C PHE A 182 -4.28 -13.60 11.45
N ALA A 183 -3.69 -14.65 12.03
CA ALA A 183 -4.13 -16.00 11.81
C ALA A 183 -5.54 -16.16 12.41
N THR A 184 -6.53 -16.43 11.56
CA THR A 184 -7.87 -16.77 12.00
C THR A 184 -7.76 -17.99 12.90
N LYS A 185 -8.17 -17.87 14.18
CA LYS A 185 -8.36 -19.07 15.01
C LYS A 185 -9.40 -19.93 14.29
N ALA A 186 -8.99 -21.12 13.86
CA ALA A 186 -9.86 -22.14 13.31
C ALA A 186 -10.93 -22.55 14.34
#